data_AF-A0A6J1JG14-F1
#
_entry.id   AF-A0A6J1JG14-F1
#
_cell.length_a   1.000
_cell.length_b   1.000
_cell.length_c   1.000
_cell.angle_alpha   90.00
_cell.angle_beta   90.00
_cell.angle_gamma   90.00
#
_symmetry.space_group_name_H-M   'P 1'
#
loop_
_entity.id
_entity.type
_entity.pdbx_description
1 polymer ?
#
loop_
_entity_poly.entity_id
_entity_poly.type
_entity_poly.pdbx_seq_one_letter_code
_entity_poly.pdbx_strand_id
1 'polypeptide(L)'
;MATPSPLLFLSPLIFFSLFSTPATLRADPQLKHTHTFFSYYSHTPPPPPLPYCATPPPPPPPLVCPTPSPPPPPPPFRSPRIKIAYNAIKNLRPRIEDDPNKITETWEGRDVCSYKGFICDKVPDFKTDAVAGVSFNNFGFGGSNLTLNGFIDQLPDITFFHANSNNFTGRVPDLSYNLRFFYELDLSNNKFVGGFPDQVLGATNLTFFDIRFNEFYGQVPAKLFDMDIITAIFLNNNKFSGDIPANLGNTPAKYLTFTNNEFMGAIPKSLGIGKTSNTLIEVLFSNNKLTGCLPMEIGHLQNTMLFDASKNSLTGPIPYSFGCLAKMELLNFADNHLYGAVPEVICKLPKLQNLTLRNNFFTQLGPVCRSLIWKKALDVSGNCIMGLPEQRSEEECTHFFTNVQNCHDEKSMKYIPCMGNWYLNEDPAAVLRRPARKTTEMRTYAALVPH
;
A
#
# COMPACT_ATOMS: atom_id res chain seq x y z
N MET A 1 2.32 -46.31 27.18
CA MET A 1 2.88 -46.42 25.83
C MET A 1 3.32 -45.02 25.42
N ALA A 2 4.42 -44.49 25.95
CA ALA A 2 5.82 -44.74 25.60
C ALA A 2 6.13 -44.42 24.11
N THR A 3 6.85 -43.31 23.93
CA THR A 3 7.45 -42.74 22.71
C THR A 3 8.54 -43.66 22.12
N PRO A 4 9.20 -43.30 21.01
CA PRO A 4 10.43 -42.53 21.20
C PRO A 4 10.80 -41.51 20.09
N SER A 5 11.61 -40.54 20.52
CA SER A 5 12.50 -39.67 19.74
C SER A 5 13.57 -40.47 18.94
N PRO A 6 14.45 -39.77 18.22
CA PRO A 6 15.87 -39.97 18.54
C PRO A 6 16.70 -38.67 18.61
N LEU A 7 17.73 -38.75 19.45
CA LEU A 7 18.80 -37.80 19.74
C LEU A 7 20.14 -38.32 19.16
N LEU A 8 20.98 -37.38 18.72
CA LEU A 8 22.43 -37.25 18.94
C LEU A 8 23.45 -38.25 18.35
N PHE A 9 24.70 -37.75 18.39
CA PHE A 9 26.06 -38.34 18.31
C PHE A 9 26.87 -37.80 17.12
N LEU A 10 28.14 -37.38 17.20
CA LEU A 10 29.06 -36.90 18.25
C LEU A 10 30.36 -36.46 17.53
N SER A 11 31.16 -35.57 18.13
CA SER A 11 32.52 -35.14 17.68
C SER A 11 33.55 -36.27 17.62
N PRO A 12 34.80 -36.03 17.13
CA PRO A 12 35.93 -35.62 18.01
C PRO A 12 36.94 -34.61 17.38
N LEU A 13 37.47 -33.61 18.12
CA LEU A 13 38.86 -33.45 18.67
C LEU A 13 39.97 -33.34 17.57
N ILE A 14 41.01 -32.47 17.56
CA ILE A 14 41.84 -31.90 18.66
C ILE A 14 42.98 -30.95 18.11
N PHE A 15 43.47 -30.03 18.97
CA PHE A 15 44.82 -29.41 19.17
C PHE A 15 45.42 -28.13 18.48
N PHE A 16 45.89 -27.24 19.40
CA PHE A 16 47.04 -26.28 19.44
C PHE A 16 47.04 -25.07 18.47
N SER A 17 47.44 -23.83 18.82
CA SER A 17 48.33 -23.30 19.86
C SER A 17 48.10 -21.78 20.14
N LEU A 18 48.54 -21.36 21.32
CA LEU A 18 48.53 -20.01 21.94
C LEU A 18 49.68 -19.07 21.48
N PHE A 19 49.58 -17.80 21.94
CA PHE A 19 50.56 -16.70 22.04
C PHE A 19 50.69 -15.77 20.81
N SER A 20 50.87 -14.45 20.92
CA SER A 20 50.94 -13.49 22.04
C SER A 20 50.82 -12.06 21.49
N THR A 21 50.32 -11.16 22.33
CA THR A 21 50.26 -9.69 22.17
C THR A 21 51.63 -8.99 22.37
N PRO A 22 51.75 -7.68 22.06
CA PRO A 22 53.01 -7.01 21.75
C PRO A 22 53.66 -6.33 22.97
N ALA A 23 54.96 -6.05 22.88
CA ALA A 23 55.67 -5.19 23.83
C ALA A 23 56.59 -4.20 23.10
N THR A 24 56.30 -2.92 23.30
CA THR A 24 57.16 -1.75 23.13
C THR A 24 58.15 -1.67 24.27
N LEU A 25 59.40 -1.24 24.01
CA LEU A 25 60.16 -0.36 24.92
C LEU A 25 61.38 0.25 24.23
N ARG A 26 61.69 1.43 24.74
CA ARG A 26 62.46 2.56 24.21
C ARG A 26 63.84 2.55 24.86
N ALA A 27 64.91 2.95 24.15
CA ALA A 27 66.10 3.53 24.77
C ALA A 27 66.95 4.29 23.72
N ASP A 28 67.41 5.45 24.14
CA ASP A 28 68.32 6.44 23.56
C ASP A 28 69.15 6.94 24.79
N PRO A 29 70.18 7.82 24.73
CA PRO A 29 71.24 8.10 23.74
C PRO A 29 72.66 7.98 24.41
N GLN A 30 73.75 8.33 23.70
CA GLN A 30 74.80 9.33 24.09
C GLN A 30 76.23 9.10 23.54
N LEU A 31 76.70 10.13 22.82
CA LEU A 31 77.99 10.87 22.88
C LEU A 31 79.38 10.33 22.43
N LYS A 32 79.87 10.96 21.34
CA LYS A 32 81.16 11.66 21.08
C LYS A 32 82.43 11.30 21.90
N HIS A 33 83.56 11.06 21.23
CA HIS A 33 84.58 12.08 20.91
C HIS A 33 85.82 11.52 20.13
N THR A 34 86.42 12.46 19.41
CA THR A 34 87.58 12.50 18.50
C THR A 34 88.95 12.24 19.12
N HIS A 35 89.91 11.70 18.37
CA HIS A 35 91.34 12.07 18.45
C HIS A 35 92.07 11.94 17.10
N THR A 36 92.74 13.03 16.73
CA THR A 36 93.67 13.25 15.62
C THR A 36 95.09 12.82 15.99
N PHE A 37 95.88 12.28 15.04
CA PHE A 37 97.35 12.33 15.07
C PHE A 37 97.93 12.43 13.65
N PHE A 38 98.92 13.32 13.51
CA PHE A 38 99.69 13.65 12.31
C PHE A 38 100.80 12.62 12.00
N SER A 39 101.13 12.43 10.71
CA SER A 39 102.47 12.00 10.27
C SER A 39 102.72 12.40 8.81
N TYR A 40 103.75 13.22 8.60
CA TYR A 40 104.34 13.58 7.30
C TYR A 40 105.21 12.43 6.74
N TYR A 41 105.31 12.27 5.41
CA TYR A 41 106.56 12.34 4.63
C TYR A 41 106.39 11.97 3.13
N SER A 42 106.80 12.93 2.29
CA SER A 42 107.55 12.85 1.01
C SER A 42 107.17 11.93 -0.18
N HIS A 43 106.84 12.63 -1.28
CA HIS A 43 107.37 12.54 -2.67
C HIS A 43 107.40 11.21 -3.45
N THR A 44 106.67 11.17 -4.57
CA THR A 44 107.18 11.25 -5.97
C THR A 44 106.01 11.24 -6.98
N PRO A 45 106.13 11.88 -8.17
CA PRO A 45 105.01 12.12 -9.09
C PRO A 45 104.86 11.03 -10.17
N PRO A 46 103.64 10.67 -10.59
CA PRO A 46 103.41 9.94 -11.84
C PRO A 46 103.10 10.85 -13.05
N PRO A 47 103.32 10.37 -14.28
CA PRO A 47 103.49 11.13 -15.52
C PRO A 47 102.19 11.66 -16.15
N PRO A 48 102.25 12.60 -17.11
CA PRO A 48 101.07 13.13 -17.80
C PRO A 48 100.50 12.12 -18.82
N PRO A 49 99.19 11.82 -18.81
CA PRO A 49 98.55 11.08 -19.90
C PRO A 49 97.96 12.03 -20.96
N LEU A 50 98.43 11.80 -22.20
CA LEU A 50 97.94 12.02 -23.56
C LEU A 50 96.67 12.86 -23.89
N PRO A 51 96.59 13.48 -25.09
CA PRO A 51 95.46 14.30 -25.51
C PRO A 51 94.18 13.48 -25.83
N TYR A 52 93.06 13.99 -25.31
CA TYR A 52 91.64 13.81 -25.67
C TYR A 52 91.21 12.63 -26.56
N CYS A 53 90.35 11.77 -26.00
CA CYS A 53 89.25 11.14 -26.74
C CYS A 53 87.94 11.87 -26.37
N ALA A 54 87.20 12.34 -27.37
CA ALA A 54 85.86 12.90 -27.19
C ALA A 54 84.92 11.85 -26.58
N THR A 55 84.19 12.23 -25.54
CA THR A 55 83.11 11.42 -24.98
C THR A 55 81.99 11.24 -26.01
N PRO A 56 81.44 10.02 -26.20
CA PRO A 56 80.25 9.86 -27.04
C PRO A 56 79.06 10.61 -26.42
N PRO A 57 78.11 11.12 -27.23
CA PRO A 57 76.93 11.80 -26.70
C PRO A 57 76.09 10.84 -25.84
N PRO A 58 75.37 11.34 -24.82
CA PRO A 58 74.53 10.51 -23.98
C PRO A 58 73.43 9.83 -24.82
N PRO A 59 73.00 8.60 -24.46
CA PRO A 59 71.91 7.94 -25.16
C PRO A 59 70.63 8.78 -25.06
N PRO A 60 69.75 8.74 -26.07
CA PRO A 60 68.48 9.43 -26.00
C PRO A 60 67.69 8.93 -24.77
N PRO A 61 66.93 9.80 -24.09
CA PRO A 61 66.09 9.38 -22.97
C PRO A 61 65.16 8.24 -23.43
N PRO A 62 64.86 7.26 -22.56
CA PRO A 62 63.94 6.19 -22.90
C PRO A 62 62.64 6.80 -23.41
N LEU A 63 62.13 6.28 -24.53
CA LEU A 63 60.83 6.63 -25.08
C LEU A 63 59.80 6.49 -23.94
N VAL A 64 59.38 7.62 -23.39
CA VAL A 64 58.27 7.67 -22.44
C VAL A 64 57.06 7.21 -23.23
N CYS A 65 56.58 5.99 -22.96
CA CYS A 65 55.30 5.56 -23.49
C CYS A 65 54.28 6.66 -23.16
N PRO A 66 53.49 7.16 -24.14
CA PRO A 66 52.47 8.13 -23.83
C PRO A 66 51.57 7.54 -22.76
N THR A 67 51.52 8.19 -21.60
CA THR A 67 50.55 7.86 -20.56
C THR A 67 49.19 7.80 -21.21
N PRO A 68 48.40 6.72 -21.06
CA PRO A 68 47.08 6.65 -21.66
C PRO A 68 46.30 7.88 -21.25
N SER A 69 45.74 8.58 -22.24
CA SER A 69 44.91 9.77 -22.04
C SER A 69 43.91 9.48 -20.93
N PRO A 70 43.73 10.37 -19.94
CA PRO A 70 42.71 10.15 -18.93
C PRO A 70 41.37 9.91 -19.64
N PRO A 71 40.59 8.90 -19.22
CA PRO A 71 39.33 8.59 -19.87
C PRO A 71 38.45 9.86 -19.91
N PRO A 72 37.73 10.10 -21.02
CA PRO A 72 36.93 11.31 -21.16
C PRO A 72 36.00 11.47 -19.95
N PRO A 73 35.84 12.71 -19.44
CA PRO A 73 35.00 12.95 -18.27
C PRO A 73 33.58 12.43 -18.55
N PRO A 74 32.94 11.76 -17.58
CA PRO A 74 31.63 11.19 -17.79
C PRO A 74 30.63 12.29 -18.16
N PRO A 75 29.67 12.00 -19.06
CA PRO A 75 28.73 12.99 -19.57
C PRO A 75 28.00 13.71 -18.43
N PRO A 76 27.71 15.02 -18.55
CA PRO A 76 26.99 15.76 -17.52
C PRO A 76 25.56 15.21 -17.36
N PHE A 77 24.95 15.46 -16.20
CA PHE A 77 23.54 15.16 -16.02
C PHE A 77 22.69 16.10 -16.88
N ARG A 78 21.56 15.59 -17.40
CA ARG A 78 20.59 16.37 -18.20
C ARG A 78 20.07 17.60 -17.44
N SER A 79 19.94 17.50 -16.13
CA SER A 79 19.55 18.62 -15.26
C SER A 79 20.05 18.42 -13.82
N PRO A 80 20.06 19.48 -12.98
CA PRO A 80 20.27 19.34 -11.54
C PRO A 80 19.24 18.45 -10.84
N ARG A 81 17.99 18.40 -11.34
CA ARG A 81 16.91 17.56 -10.78
C ARG A 81 17.17 16.07 -11.02
N ILE A 82 17.65 15.72 -12.22
CA ILE A 82 18.09 14.35 -12.52
C ILE A 82 19.26 13.91 -11.64
N LYS A 83 20.18 14.83 -11.30
CA LYS A 83 21.27 14.53 -10.36
C LYS A 83 20.76 14.19 -8.95
N ILE A 84 19.72 14.89 -8.47
CA ILE A 84 19.07 14.59 -7.18
C ILE A 84 18.47 13.18 -7.23
N ALA A 85 17.68 12.87 -8.26
CA ALA A 85 17.08 11.56 -8.43
C ALA A 85 18.12 10.44 -8.52
N TYR A 86 19.19 10.64 -9.28
CA TYR A 86 20.30 9.69 -9.38
C TYR A 86 20.90 9.36 -8.01
N ASN A 87 21.12 10.36 -7.15
CA ASN A 87 21.65 10.14 -5.81
C ASN A 87 20.65 9.37 -4.92
N ALA A 88 19.36 9.67 -5.00
CA ALA A 88 18.31 8.94 -4.29
C ALA A 88 18.26 7.47 -4.72
N ILE A 89 18.33 7.20 -6.03
CA ILE A 89 18.35 5.84 -6.59
C ILE A 89 19.59 5.08 -6.14
N LYS A 90 20.75 5.75 -6.08
CA LYS A 90 21.98 5.14 -5.53
C LYS A 90 21.88 4.77 -4.07
N ASN A 91 21.05 5.46 -3.29
CA ASN A 91 20.80 5.09 -1.89
C ASN A 91 19.82 3.92 -1.77
N LEU A 92 18.88 3.79 -2.72
CA LEU A 92 17.91 2.69 -2.76
C LEU A 92 18.53 1.38 -3.28
N ARG A 93 19.27 1.43 -4.39
CA ARG A 93 19.77 0.24 -5.11
C ARG A 93 20.45 -0.79 -4.21
N PRO A 94 21.36 -0.42 -3.27
CA PRO A 94 22.02 -1.39 -2.39
C PRO A 94 21.09 -2.09 -1.39
N ARG A 95 19.87 -1.57 -1.19
CA ARG A 95 18.85 -2.15 -0.30
C ARG A 95 17.98 -3.19 -1.01
N ILE A 96 18.05 -3.24 -2.34
CA ILE A 96 17.39 -4.26 -3.17
C ILE A 96 18.37 -5.43 -3.26
N GLU A 97 18.18 -6.41 -2.39
CA GLU A 97 18.99 -7.63 -2.32
C GLU A 97 18.41 -8.72 -3.24
N ASP A 98 17.08 -8.73 -3.40
CA ASP A 98 16.35 -9.61 -4.30
C ASP A 98 15.72 -8.77 -5.42
N ASP A 99 16.08 -9.12 -6.66
CA ASP A 99 15.62 -8.49 -7.89
C ASP A 99 15.43 -9.59 -8.95
N PRO A 100 14.34 -10.38 -8.83
CA PRO A 100 14.15 -11.58 -9.64
C PRO A 100 14.07 -11.28 -11.14
N ASN A 101 13.63 -10.06 -11.48
CA ASN A 101 13.48 -9.59 -12.85
C ASN A 101 14.68 -8.79 -13.36
N LYS A 102 15.75 -8.69 -12.56
CA LYS A 102 17.01 -7.98 -12.88
C LYS A 102 16.78 -6.54 -13.36
N ILE A 103 15.80 -5.85 -12.79
CA ILE A 103 15.42 -4.49 -13.17
C ILE A 103 16.58 -3.52 -12.88
N THR A 104 17.26 -3.69 -11.75
CA THR A 104 18.32 -2.80 -11.28
C THR A 104 19.59 -2.87 -12.15
N GLU A 105 19.75 -3.89 -13.01
CA GLU A 105 20.79 -3.92 -14.04
C GLU A 105 20.60 -2.80 -15.08
N THR A 106 19.38 -2.28 -15.24
CA THR A 106 19.12 -1.12 -16.12
C THR A 106 19.55 0.21 -15.49
N TRP A 107 19.88 0.23 -14.20
CA TRP A 107 20.17 1.45 -13.44
C TRP A 107 21.65 1.82 -13.50
N GLU A 108 22.18 1.99 -14.71
CA GLU A 108 23.60 2.25 -14.98
C GLU A 108 23.87 3.58 -15.67
N GLY A 109 25.02 4.17 -15.39
CA GLY A 109 25.39 5.48 -15.95
C GLY A 109 24.60 6.63 -15.32
N ARG A 110 24.57 7.80 -15.98
CA ARG A 110 23.94 9.02 -15.45
C ARG A 110 22.56 9.32 -16.06
N ASP A 111 22.10 8.48 -16.98
CA ASP A 111 20.84 8.68 -17.68
C ASP A 111 19.67 8.00 -16.95
N VAL A 112 19.24 8.59 -15.83
CA VAL A 112 18.15 8.06 -14.99
C VAL A 112 16.87 7.82 -15.78
N CYS A 113 16.62 8.61 -16.83
CA CYS A 113 15.42 8.49 -17.65
C CYS A 113 15.38 7.24 -18.53
N SER A 114 16.52 6.54 -18.66
CA SER A 114 16.60 5.24 -19.33
C SER A 114 16.34 4.07 -18.37
N TYR A 115 16.30 4.32 -17.06
CA TYR A 115 16.16 3.28 -16.05
C TYR A 115 14.76 2.71 -16.08
N LYS A 116 14.65 1.38 -16.10
CA LYS A 116 13.34 0.73 -16.05
C LYS A 116 12.67 1.05 -14.72
N GLY A 117 11.41 1.51 -14.81
CA GLY A 117 10.60 1.94 -13.66
C GLY A 117 10.67 3.44 -13.34
N PHE A 118 11.49 4.23 -14.05
CA PHE A 118 11.54 5.68 -13.89
C PHE A 118 11.00 6.39 -15.13
N ILE A 119 10.12 7.37 -14.89
CA ILE A 119 9.51 8.19 -15.93
C ILE A 119 9.98 9.62 -15.73
N CYS A 120 10.62 10.18 -16.74
CA CYS A 120 11.03 11.59 -16.74
C CYS A 120 10.09 12.46 -17.56
N ASP A 121 9.90 13.69 -17.12
CA ASP A 121 9.23 14.73 -17.89
C ASP A 121 9.76 16.11 -17.48
N LYS A 122 9.30 17.16 -18.16
CA LYS A 122 9.68 18.54 -17.88
C LYS A 122 8.84 19.12 -16.75
N VAL A 123 9.52 19.65 -15.74
CA VAL A 123 8.86 20.39 -14.65
C VAL A 123 8.17 21.63 -15.24
N PRO A 124 6.86 21.86 -15.00
CA PRO A 124 6.10 22.95 -15.63
C PRO A 124 6.73 24.34 -15.49
N ASP A 125 7.24 24.66 -14.30
CA ASP A 125 7.77 26.00 -14.00
C ASP A 125 9.11 26.30 -14.68
N PHE A 126 10.02 25.32 -14.67
CA PHE A 126 11.42 25.52 -15.06
C PHE A 126 11.73 24.94 -16.44
N LYS A 127 10.83 24.11 -17.00
CA LYS A 127 10.98 23.38 -18.28
C LYS A 127 12.23 22.50 -18.35
N THR A 128 12.73 22.07 -17.19
CA THR A 128 13.89 21.18 -17.06
C THR A 128 13.44 19.75 -16.78
N ASP A 129 14.17 18.77 -17.31
CA ASP A 129 13.87 17.36 -17.09
C ASP A 129 14.00 16.99 -15.60
N ALA A 130 13.05 16.23 -15.08
CA ALA A 130 13.06 15.65 -13.75
C ALA A 130 12.39 14.27 -13.78
N VAL A 131 12.58 13.46 -12.73
CA VAL A 131 11.79 12.23 -12.56
C VAL A 131 10.39 12.62 -12.12
N ALA A 132 9.44 12.47 -13.05
CA ALA A 132 8.03 12.80 -12.85
C ALA A 132 7.26 11.62 -12.25
N GLY A 133 7.73 10.39 -12.41
CA GLY A 133 7.02 9.22 -11.89
C GLY A 133 7.94 8.03 -11.67
N VAL A 134 7.53 7.18 -10.73
CA VAL A 134 8.23 5.94 -10.42
C VAL A 134 7.21 4.81 -10.38
N SER A 135 7.44 3.75 -11.16
CA SER A 135 6.58 2.57 -11.25
C SER A 135 7.41 1.30 -11.10
N PHE A 136 7.26 0.65 -9.95
CA PHE A 136 7.90 -0.59 -9.55
C PHE A 136 6.92 -1.76 -9.48
N ASN A 137 5.75 -1.63 -10.10
CA ASN A 137 4.70 -2.66 -10.03
C ASN A 137 5.23 -4.01 -10.53
N ASN A 138 5.01 -5.06 -9.74
CA ASN A 138 5.38 -6.44 -10.05
C ASN A 138 6.89 -6.67 -10.24
N PHE A 139 7.75 -5.78 -9.75
CA PHE A 139 9.19 -5.99 -9.85
C PHE A 139 9.69 -7.08 -8.89
N GLY A 140 8.97 -7.30 -7.78
CA GLY A 140 9.32 -8.31 -6.79
C GLY A 140 10.55 -7.94 -5.98
N PHE A 141 10.86 -6.64 -5.84
CA PHE A 141 12.02 -6.18 -5.08
C PHE A 141 11.93 -6.63 -3.63
N GLY A 142 13.02 -7.20 -3.13
CA GLY A 142 13.16 -7.60 -1.73
C GLY A 142 14.52 -7.22 -1.16
N GLY A 143 14.58 -7.20 0.17
CA GLY A 143 15.81 -6.99 0.91
C GLY A 143 15.55 -6.75 2.38
N SER A 144 16.54 -7.05 3.22
CA SER A 144 16.44 -6.95 4.67
C SER A 144 16.08 -5.54 5.17
N ASN A 145 16.50 -4.49 4.44
CA ASN A 145 16.26 -3.08 4.77
C ASN A 145 15.70 -2.28 3.59
N LEU A 146 14.83 -2.91 2.79
CA LEU A 146 14.19 -2.28 1.63
C LEU A 146 13.13 -1.27 2.08
N THR A 147 13.57 -0.09 2.54
CA THR A 147 12.70 1.00 3.01
C THR A 147 12.71 2.19 2.05
N LEU A 148 11.64 2.97 2.07
CA LEU A 148 11.48 4.16 1.22
C LEU A 148 12.23 5.42 1.72
N ASN A 149 12.75 5.41 2.95
CA ASN A 149 13.45 6.55 3.55
C ASN A 149 14.73 6.93 2.78
N GLY A 150 14.90 8.21 2.46
CA GLY A 150 16.04 8.70 1.68
C GLY A 150 15.97 8.33 0.20
N PHE A 151 14.78 7.94 -0.28
CA PHE A 151 14.51 7.69 -1.69
C PHE A 151 13.37 8.59 -2.18
N ILE A 152 12.12 8.22 -1.91
CA ILE A 152 10.96 8.91 -2.51
C ILE A 152 10.78 10.31 -1.93
N ASP A 153 11.10 10.51 -0.66
CA ASP A 153 11.15 11.81 0.03
C ASP A 153 12.21 12.75 -0.58
N GLN A 154 13.15 12.23 -1.38
CA GLN A 154 14.19 13.01 -2.04
C GLN A 154 13.83 13.38 -3.49
N LEU A 155 12.64 13.02 -3.99
CA LEU A 155 12.19 13.27 -5.37
C LEU A 155 11.17 14.43 -5.45
N PRO A 156 11.60 15.70 -5.52
CA PRO A 156 10.73 16.86 -5.29
C PRO A 156 9.65 17.08 -6.36
N ASP A 157 9.84 16.50 -7.55
CA ASP A 157 8.98 16.73 -8.71
C ASP A 157 8.13 15.49 -9.05
N ILE A 158 8.08 14.50 -8.16
CA ILE A 158 7.31 13.27 -8.38
C ILE A 158 5.81 13.55 -8.40
N THR A 159 5.12 12.90 -9.33
CA THR A 159 3.69 13.08 -9.58
C THR A 159 2.90 11.81 -9.23
N PHE A 160 3.52 10.63 -9.38
CA PHE A 160 2.96 9.38 -8.91
C PHE A 160 4.05 8.42 -8.44
N PHE A 161 3.69 7.55 -7.50
CA PHE A 161 4.51 6.42 -7.11
C PHE A 161 3.68 5.15 -7.05
N HIS A 162 4.05 4.17 -7.86
CA HIS A 162 3.45 2.85 -7.86
C HIS A 162 4.50 1.81 -7.47
N ALA A 163 4.23 1.03 -6.43
CA ALA A 163 5.12 0.02 -5.91
C ALA A 163 4.38 -1.29 -5.60
N ASN A 164 3.27 -1.54 -6.30
CA ASN A 164 2.46 -2.73 -6.12
C ASN A 164 3.30 -4.02 -6.23
N SER A 165 3.08 -4.96 -5.32
CA SER A 165 3.65 -6.32 -5.39
C SER A 165 5.18 -6.32 -5.33
N ASN A 166 5.68 -5.75 -4.24
CA ASN A 166 7.07 -5.77 -3.82
C ASN A 166 7.16 -6.16 -2.34
N ASN A 167 8.37 -6.13 -1.80
CA ASN A 167 8.64 -6.47 -0.41
C ASN A 167 9.23 -5.25 0.33
N PHE A 168 8.73 -4.05 0.05
CA PHE A 168 9.12 -2.84 0.79
C PHE A 168 8.65 -2.92 2.25
N THR A 169 9.50 -2.48 3.17
CA THR A 169 9.29 -2.56 4.62
C THR A 169 9.41 -1.18 5.28
N GLY A 170 9.16 -1.14 6.60
CA GLY A 170 9.28 0.07 7.40
C GLY A 170 8.08 1.01 7.24
N ARG A 171 8.24 2.25 7.70
CA ARG A 171 7.22 3.30 7.60
C ARG A 171 7.37 4.07 6.29
N VAL A 172 6.25 4.60 5.79
CA VAL A 172 6.28 5.59 4.70
C VAL A 172 6.97 6.87 5.22
N PRO A 173 7.98 7.39 4.51
CA PRO A 173 8.68 8.62 4.90
C PRO A 173 7.78 9.85 4.84
N ASP A 174 8.24 10.95 5.42
CA ASP A 174 7.60 12.25 5.25
C ASP A 174 7.72 12.72 3.79
N LEU A 175 6.58 12.80 3.10
CA LEU A 175 6.49 13.21 1.70
C LEU A 175 6.19 14.71 1.52
N SER A 176 6.15 15.51 2.59
CA SER A 176 5.68 16.90 2.57
C SER A 176 6.37 17.80 1.54
N TYR A 177 7.62 17.50 1.18
CA TYR A 177 8.41 18.26 0.21
C TYR A 177 8.09 17.92 -1.26
N ASN A 178 7.26 16.91 -1.50
CA ASN A 178 7.10 16.26 -2.81
C ASN A 178 5.65 16.34 -3.31
N LEU A 179 4.76 16.99 -2.56
CA LEU A 179 3.30 16.90 -2.75
C LEU A 179 2.73 17.82 -3.83
N ARG A 180 3.53 18.75 -4.35
CA ARG A 180 3.05 19.83 -5.24
C ARG A 180 2.34 19.31 -6.49
N PHE A 181 2.87 18.25 -7.08
CA PHE A 181 2.34 17.64 -8.31
C PHE A 181 1.81 16.22 -8.06
N PHE A 182 1.79 15.77 -6.81
CA PHE A 182 1.52 14.38 -6.46
C PHE A 182 0.03 14.07 -6.57
N TYR A 183 -0.33 13.12 -7.42
CA TYR A 183 -1.71 12.79 -7.75
C TYR A 183 -2.07 11.30 -7.61
N GLU A 184 -1.10 10.37 -7.56
CA GLU A 184 -1.36 8.95 -7.25
C GLU A 184 -0.31 8.34 -6.34
N LEU A 185 -0.77 7.58 -5.35
CA LEU A 185 0.05 6.71 -4.52
C LEU A 185 -0.50 5.30 -4.55
N ASP A 186 0.32 4.34 -4.96
CA ASP A 186 0.05 2.92 -4.87
C ASP A 186 1.21 2.23 -4.16
N LEU A 187 0.98 1.83 -2.92
CA LEU A 187 1.88 1.05 -2.07
C LEU A 187 1.35 -0.37 -1.82
N SER A 188 0.37 -0.81 -2.63
CA SER A 188 -0.37 -2.03 -2.35
C SER A 188 0.51 -3.29 -2.37
N ASN A 189 0.14 -4.32 -1.62
CA ASN A 189 0.82 -5.62 -1.58
C ASN A 189 2.33 -5.48 -1.29
N ASN A 190 2.62 -4.97 -0.10
CA ASN A 190 3.98 -4.79 0.45
C ASN A 190 4.00 -5.22 1.92
N LYS A 191 5.08 -4.88 2.65
CA LYS A 191 5.23 -5.13 4.09
C LYS A 191 5.40 -3.83 4.88
N PHE A 192 4.74 -2.76 4.45
CA PHE A 192 4.76 -1.50 5.19
C PHE A 192 4.08 -1.67 6.56
N VAL A 193 4.66 -1.03 7.57
CA VAL A 193 4.18 -1.02 8.95
C VAL A 193 4.03 0.43 9.43
N GLY A 194 3.31 0.64 10.53
CA GLY A 194 3.15 1.95 11.15
C GLY A 194 1.73 2.49 11.05
N GLY A 195 1.55 3.75 11.45
CA GLY A 195 0.29 4.47 11.31
C GLY A 195 -0.01 4.87 9.87
N PHE A 196 -1.17 5.49 9.66
CA PHE A 196 -1.52 6.13 8.39
C PHE A 196 -0.44 7.18 7.99
N PRO A 197 -0.06 7.28 6.70
CA PRO A 197 0.93 8.26 6.24
C PRO A 197 0.30 9.67 6.11
N ASP A 198 0.07 10.34 7.25
CA ASP A 198 -0.65 11.62 7.36
C ASP A 198 -0.12 12.73 6.45
N GLN A 199 1.19 12.72 6.16
CA GLN A 199 1.85 13.72 5.33
C GLN A 199 1.32 13.71 3.89
N VAL A 200 0.88 12.56 3.38
CA VAL A 200 0.26 12.45 2.03
C VAL A 200 -0.99 13.32 1.90
N LEU A 201 -1.66 13.64 3.02
CA LEU A 201 -2.85 14.50 3.04
C LEU A 201 -2.55 15.97 2.74
N GLY A 202 -1.29 16.35 2.56
CA GLY A 202 -0.91 17.64 1.99
C GLY A 202 -0.96 17.69 0.45
N ALA A 203 -1.07 16.55 -0.24
CA ALA A 203 -1.19 16.49 -1.70
C ALA A 203 -2.60 16.85 -2.14
N THR A 204 -2.84 18.13 -2.37
CA THR A 204 -4.16 18.64 -2.79
C THR A 204 -4.62 18.10 -4.14
N ASN A 205 -3.71 17.57 -4.95
CA ASN A 205 -3.99 16.98 -6.26
C ASN A 205 -4.18 15.45 -6.22
N LEU A 206 -4.21 14.82 -5.04
CA LEU A 206 -4.34 13.37 -4.90
C LEU A 206 -5.70 12.87 -5.41
N THR A 207 -5.66 11.99 -6.40
CA THR A 207 -6.84 11.37 -7.02
C THR A 207 -6.97 9.88 -6.71
N PHE A 208 -5.84 9.20 -6.48
CA PHE A 208 -5.77 7.77 -6.23
C PHE A 208 -4.88 7.48 -5.02
N PHE A 209 -5.43 6.80 -4.01
CA PHE A 209 -4.69 6.41 -2.81
C PHE A 209 -4.93 4.93 -2.50
N ASP A 210 -3.88 4.13 -2.64
CA ASP A 210 -3.91 2.69 -2.45
C ASP A 210 -2.77 2.21 -1.55
N ILE A 211 -3.15 1.68 -0.39
CA ILE A 211 -2.22 1.11 0.59
C ILE A 211 -2.66 -0.30 1.02
N ARG A 212 -3.46 -0.98 0.19
CA ARG A 212 -4.01 -2.31 0.50
C ARG A 212 -2.93 -3.35 0.74
N PHE A 213 -3.26 -4.42 1.46
CA PHE A 213 -2.34 -5.57 1.67
C PHE A 213 -0.99 -5.14 2.25
N ASN A 214 -1.06 -4.52 3.43
CA ASN A 214 0.09 -4.10 4.22
C ASN A 214 -0.22 -4.36 5.71
N GLU A 215 0.61 -3.82 6.61
CA GLU A 215 0.42 -3.90 8.05
C GLU A 215 0.22 -2.51 8.70
N PHE A 216 -0.42 -1.58 7.98
CA PHE A 216 -0.78 -0.28 8.56
C PHE A 216 -1.80 -0.44 9.70
N TYR A 217 -1.64 0.29 10.79
CA TYR A 217 -2.46 0.19 11.98
C TYR A 217 -2.87 1.55 12.55
N GLY A 218 -3.70 1.55 13.61
CA GLY A 218 -4.22 2.77 14.23
C GLY A 218 -5.43 3.32 13.48
N GLN A 219 -5.73 4.61 13.67
CA GLN A 219 -6.92 5.26 13.11
C GLN A 219 -6.63 5.86 11.73
N VAL A 220 -7.67 5.93 10.90
CA VAL A 220 -7.64 6.69 9.64
C VAL A 220 -8.03 8.15 9.94
N PRO A 221 -7.22 9.14 9.55
CA PRO A 221 -7.50 10.54 9.82
C PRO A 221 -8.70 11.06 9.02
N ALA A 222 -9.57 11.84 9.68
CA ALA A 222 -10.73 12.48 9.06
C ALA A 222 -10.37 13.30 7.81
N LYS A 223 -9.20 13.96 7.82
CA LYS A 223 -8.72 14.81 6.73
C LYS A 223 -8.62 14.08 5.38
N LEU A 224 -8.45 12.75 5.37
CA LEU A 224 -8.50 11.96 4.13
C LEU A 224 -9.82 12.13 3.37
N PHE A 225 -10.93 12.26 4.11
CA PHE A 225 -12.26 12.38 3.52
C PHE A 225 -12.64 13.81 3.17
N ASP A 226 -11.81 14.79 3.52
CA ASP A 226 -11.99 16.19 3.11
C ASP A 226 -11.19 16.52 1.82
N MET A 227 -10.51 15.55 1.20
CA MET A 227 -9.79 15.76 -0.05
C MET A 227 -10.77 15.95 -1.23
N ASP A 228 -10.63 17.05 -1.96
CA ASP A 228 -11.67 17.54 -2.88
C ASP A 228 -11.75 16.84 -4.24
N ILE A 229 -10.72 16.09 -4.64
CA ILE A 229 -10.68 15.45 -5.96
C ILE A 229 -10.32 13.96 -5.91
N ILE A 230 -10.25 13.39 -4.70
CA ILE A 230 -9.92 11.97 -4.53
C ILE A 230 -11.04 11.08 -5.10
N THR A 231 -10.66 10.12 -5.93
CA THR A 231 -11.61 9.27 -6.67
C THR A 231 -11.63 7.84 -6.12
N ALA A 232 -10.50 7.32 -5.66
CA ALA A 232 -10.39 5.97 -5.11
C ALA A 232 -9.56 5.98 -3.83
N ILE A 233 -10.10 5.34 -2.78
CA ILE A 233 -9.44 5.15 -1.49
C ILE A 233 -9.49 3.67 -1.15
N PHE A 234 -8.31 3.06 -1.13
CA PHE A 234 -8.14 1.62 -1.01
C PHE A 234 -7.30 1.27 0.24
N LEU A 235 -7.97 0.80 1.30
CA LEU A 235 -7.38 0.55 2.62
C LEU A 235 -7.46 -0.92 3.07
N ASN A 236 -8.06 -1.81 2.27
CA ASN A 236 -8.33 -3.17 2.70
C ASN A 236 -7.08 -4.00 3.02
N ASN A 237 -7.27 -5.04 3.84
CA ASN A 237 -6.21 -5.97 4.24
C ASN A 237 -5.06 -5.23 4.94
N ASN A 238 -5.40 -4.53 6.02
CA ASN A 238 -4.49 -3.86 6.94
C ASN A 238 -4.96 -4.16 8.39
N LYS A 239 -4.41 -3.43 9.36
CA LYS A 239 -4.72 -3.52 10.80
C LYS A 239 -5.31 -2.20 11.32
N PHE A 240 -6.00 -1.42 10.48
CA PHE A 240 -6.65 -0.18 10.91
C PHE A 240 -7.74 -0.46 11.92
N SER A 241 -7.92 0.44 12.88
CA SER A 241 -8.77 0.26 14.06
C SER A 241 -9.43 1.59 14.46
N GLY A 242 -10.34 1.53 15.43
CA GLY A 242 -11.18 2.66 15.82
C GLY A 242 -12.32 2.91 14.83
N ASP A 243 -13.04 4.01 15.03
CA ASP A 243 -14.22 4.31 14.24
C ASP A 243 -13.86 4.83 12.85
N ILE A 244 -14.71 4.55 11.87
CA ILE A 244 -14.64 5.21 10.57
C ILE A 244 -15.00 6.70 10.78
N PRO A 245 -14.17 7.66 10.33
CA PRO A 245 -14.43 9.08 10.58
C PRO A 245 -15.83 9.55 10.16
N ALA A 246 -16.45 10.34 11.04
CA ALA A 246 -17.82 10.80 10.86
C ALA A 246 -18.02 11.64 9.59
N ASN A 247 -16.95 12.22 9.04
CA ASN A 247 -16.95 12.99 7.79
C ASN A 247 -16.73 12.13 6.53
N LEU A 248 -16.83 10.80 6.61
CA LEU A 248 -16.68 9.88 5.47
C LEU A 248 -17.41 10.38 4.21
N GLY A 249 -18.63 10.89 4.36
CA GLY A 249 -19.42 11.39 3.23
C GLY A 249 -18.91 12.67 2.56
N ASN A 250 -17.96 13.39 3.15
CA ASN A 250 -17.40 14.62 2.56
C ASN A 250 -16.58 14.34 1.30
N THR A 251 -16.09 13.10 1.13
CA THR A 251 -15.24 12.73 0.01
C THR A 251 -16.06 12.61 -1.28
N PRO A 252 -15.52 13.03 -2.44
CA PRO A 252 -16.11 12.75 -3.74
C PRO A 252 -15.73 11.37 -4.29
N ALA A 253 -15.11 10.51 -3.48
CA ALA A 253 -14.64 9.20 -3.92
C ALA A 253 -15.77 8.38 -4.54
N LYS A 254 -15.41 7.62 -5.58
CA LYS A 254 -16.27 6.67 -6.29
C LYS A 254 -16.09 5.26 -5.77
N TYR A 255 -14.89 4.93 -5.31
CA TYR A 255 -14.51 3.59 -4.88
C TYR A 255 -13.88 3.65 -3.49
N LEU A 256 -14.49 2.98 -2.53
CA LEU A 256 -14.05 2.91 -1.15
C LEU A 256 -13.94 1.45 -0.71
N THR A 257 -12.83 1.08 -0.06
CA THR A 257 -12.71 -0.25 0.55
C THR A 257 -11.97 -0.17 1.88
N PHE A 258 -12.66 -0.67 2.90
CA PHE A 258 -12.22 -0.79 4.28
C PHE A 258 -12.08 -2.27 4.69
N THR A 259 -12.29 -3.18 3.75
CA THR A 259 -12.44 -4.62 3.99
C THR A 259 -11.24 -5.22 4.73
N ASN A 260 -11.47 -6.24 5.57
CA ASN A 260 -10.39 -6.94 6.29
C ASN A 260 -9.51 -5.98 7.10
N ASN A 261 -10.12 -5.29 8.06
CA ASN A 261 -9.47 -4.43 9.05
C ASN A 261 -10.13 -4.67 10.42
N GLU A 262 -9.85 -3.80 11.39
CA GLU A 262 -10.43 -3.83 12.73
C GLU A 262 -11.27 -2.57 13.03
N PHE A 263 -11.90 -1.96 12.00
CA PHE A 263 -12.76 -0.79 12.20
C PHE A 263 -13.94 -1.12 13.12
N MET A 264 -14.23 -0.20 14.03
CA MET A 264 -15.27 -0.31 15.05
C MET A 264 -16.34 0.77 14.85
N GLY A 265 -17.31 0.82 15.77
CA GLY A 265 -18.36 1.83 15.76
C GLY A 265 -19.36 1.64 14.63
N ALA A 266 -20.20 2.65 14.39
CA ALA A 266 -21.26 2.60 13.39
C ALA A 266 -20.79 3.08 12.02
N ILE A 267 -21.47 2.64 10.96
CA ILE A 267 -21.31 3.21 9.63
C ILE A 267 -21.75 4.69 9.69
N PRO A 268 -20.90 5.66 9.29
CA PRO A 268 -21.23 7.07 9.38
C PRO A 268 -22.44 7.45 8.53
N LYS A 269 -23.41 8.16 9.15
CA LYS A 269 -24.59 8.71 8.45
C LYS A 269 -24.21 9.62 7.29
N SER A 270 -23.07 10.33 7.41
CA SER A 270 -22.56 11.22 6.37
C SER A 270 -22.40 10.53 5.02
N LEU A 271 -22.13 9.22 4.98
CA LEU A 271 -22.01 8.43 3.77
C LEU A 271 -23.19 8.65 2.81
N GLY A 272 -24.40 8.82 3.34
CA GLY A 272 -25.61 9.02 2.55
C GLY A 272 -26.00 10.48 2.31
N ILE A 273 -25.46 11.45 3.05
CA ILE A 273 -25.89 12.86 2.98
C ILE A 273 -24.81 13.82 2.49
N GLY A 274 -23.56 13.37 2.35
CA GLY A 274 -22.44 14.16 1.84
C GLY A 274 -22.28 14.12 0.32
N LYS A 275 -21.08 14.46 -0.18
CA LYS A 275 -20.72 14.39 -1.60
C LYS A 275 -20.86 12.97 -2.15
N THR A 276 -20.57 11.95 -1.34
CA THR A 276 -20.72 10.53 -1.66
C THR A 276 -22.11 10.13 -2.15
N SER A 277 -23.18 10.80 -1.70
CA SER A 277 -24.55 10.57 -2.18
C SER A 277 -24.69 10.66 -3.71
N ASN A 278 -23.86 11.51 -4.32
CA ASN A 278 -23.82 11.76 -5.76
C ASN A 278 -22.64 11.10 -6.46
N THR A 279 -21.57 10.70 -5.77
CA THR A 279 -20.35 10.20 -6.42
C THR A 279 -20.10 8.72 -6.23
N LEU A 280 -20.52 8.14 -5.10
CA LEU A 280 -20.12 6.80 -4.68
C LEU A 280 -20.73 5.73 -5.60
N ILE A 281 -19.87 4.85 -6.12
CA ILE A 281 -20.24 3.74 -7.01
C ILE A 281 -20.13 2.41 -6.26
N GLU A 282 -19.03 2.20 -5.53
CA GLU A 282 -18.77 0.94 -4.83
C GLU A 282 -18.17 1.21 -3.45
N VAL A 283 -18.70 0.54 -2.43
CA VAL A 283 -18.18 0.63 -1.06
C VAL A 283 -18.18 -0.73 -0.37
N LEU A 284 -17.03 -1.08 0.21
CA LEU A 284 -16.84 -2.33 0.94
C LEU A 284 -16.38 -2.06 2.38
N PHE A 285 -17.19 -2.50 3.33
CA PHE A 285 -16.95 -2.49 4.77
C PHE A 285 -16.74 -3.91 5.34
N SER A 286 -16.68 -4.92 4.49
CA SER A 286 -16.76 -6.32 4.90
C SER A 286 -15.62 -6.77 5.82
N ASN A 287 -15.88 -7.71 6.72
CA ASN A 287 -14.89 -8.29 7.63
C ASN A 287 -14.17 -7.20 8.48
N ASN A 288 -14.96 -6.55 9.34
CA ASN A 288 -14.52 -5.58 10.34
C ASN A 288 -15.24 -5.86 11.68
N LYS A 289 -15.13 -4.94 12.63
CA LYS A 289 -15.79 -4.99 13.94
C LYS A 289 -16.91 -3.92 14.04
N LEU A 290 -17.54 -3.56 12.92
CA LEU A 290 -18.55 -2.51 12.89
C LEU A 290 -19.81 -2.96 13.66
N THR A 291 -20.45 -2.02 14.34
CA THR A 291 -21.60 -2.23 15.23
C THR A 291 -22.69 -1.20 14.95
N GLY A 292 -23.80 -1.28 15.69
CA GLY A 292 -24.91 -0.35 15.55
C GLY A 292 -25.78 -0.63 14.33
N CYS A 293 -26.72 0.27 14.08
CA CYS A 293 -27.73 0.09 13.05
C CYS A 293 -27.30 0.65 11.69
N LEU A 294 -27.82 0.06 10.62
CA LEU A 294 -27.69 0.60 9.27
C LEU A 294 -28.33 2.01 9.21
N PRO A 295 -27.61 3.07 8.81
CA PRO A 295 -28.17 4.41 8.72
C PRO A 295 -29.16 4.52 7.55
N MET A 296 -30.33 5.12 7.79
CA MET A 296 -31.36 5.34 6.76
C MET A 296 -30.83 6.20 5.61
N GLU A 297 -29.85 7.07 5.89
CA GLU A 297 -29.23 8.00 4.96
C GLU A 297 -28.61 7.29 3.76
N ILE A 298 -28.17 6.02 3.92
CA ILE A 298 -27.68 5.20 2.79
C ILE A 298 -28.68 5.16 1.63
N GLY A 299 -29.99 5.24 1.90
CA GLY A 299 -31.01 5.29 0.85
C GLY A 299 -30.88 6.48 -0.13
N HIS A 300 -30.05 7.48 0.18
CA HIS A 300 -29.75 8.62 -0.71
C HIS A 300 -28.56 8.37 -1.65
N LEU A 301 -27.89 7.21 -1.58
CA LEU A 301 -26.79 6.86 -2.48
C LEU A 301 -27.32 6.52 -3.90
N GLN A 302 -27.51 7.54 -4.73
CA GLN A 302 -28.22 7.39 -6.01
C GLN A 302 -27.41 6.65 -7.09
N ASN A 303 -26.08 6.65 -6.95
CA ASN A 303 -25.16 6.12 -7.95
C ASN A 303 -24.52 4.78 -7.59
N THR A 304 -24.72 4.32 -6.36
CA THR A 304 -24.04 3.14 -5.84
C THR A 304 -24.61 1.85 -6.47
N MET A 305 -23.71 0.99 -6.92
CA MET A 305 -23.99 -0.29 -7.56
C MET A 305 -23.61 -1.47 -6.67
N LEU A 306 -22.66 -1.27 -5.75
CA LEU A 306 -22.15 -2.30 -4.84
C LEU A 306 -22.02 -1.74 -3.43
N PHE A 307 -22.69 -2.39 -2.48
CA PHE A 307 -22.54 -2.14 -1.04
C PHE A 307 -22.37 -3.47 -0.31
N ASP A 308 -21.18 -3.67 0.28
CA ASP A 308 -20.88 -4.85 1.08
C ASP A 308 -20.53 -4.44 2.52
N ALA A 309 -21.32 -4.89 3.49
CA ALA A 309 -21.01 -4.76 4.91
C ALA A 309 -21.11 -6.10 5.64
N SER A 310 -20.85 -7.20 4.93
CA SER A 310 -20.85 -8.54 5.49
C SER A 310 -19.77 -8.76 6.54
N LYS A 311 -19.93 -9.77 7.41
CA LYS A 311 -18.94 -10.15 8.43
C LYS A 311 -18.61 -8.98 9.36
N ASN A 312 -19.64 -8.46 10.01
CA ASN A 312 -19.54 -7.41 11.02
C ASN A 312 -20.46 -7.77 12.19
N SER A 313 -20.60 -6.85 13.13
CA SER A 313 -21.53 -6.94 14.26
C SER A 313 -22.68 -5.93 14.12
N LEU A 314 -23.11 -5.62 12.89
CA LEU A 314 -24.23 -4.71 12.64
C LEU A 314 -25.54 -5.33 13.14
N THR A 315 -26.43 -4.50 13.67
CA THR A 315 -27.71 -4.93 14.26
C THR A 315 -28.87 -4.06 13.75
N GLY A 316 -30.09 -4.38 14.16
CA GLY A 316 -31.27 -3.63 13.78
C GLY A 316 -31.95 -4.12 12.49
N PRO A 317 -33.08 -3.50 12.11
CA PRO A 317 -33.75 -3.77 10.85
C PRO A 317 -33.03 -3.11 9.67
N ILE A 318 -33.29 -3.62 8.47
CA ILE A 318 -32.93 -2.93 7.22
C ILE A 318 -33.85 -1.71 7.05
N PRO A 319 -33.32 -0.48 6.87
CA PRO A 319 -34.13 0.70 6.63
C PRO A 319 -34.92 0.60 5.31
N TYR A 320 -36.18 1.01 5.33
CA TYR A 320 -37.05 1.02 4.14
C TYR A 320 -36.54 1.98 3.06
N SER A 321 -35.76 3.00 3.44
CA SER A 321 -35.09 3.91 2.50
C SER A 321 -34.15 3.19 1.53
N PHE A 322 -33.72 1.95 1.80
CA PHE A 322 -32.88 1.18 0.89
C PHE A 322 -33.61 0.79 -0.40
N GLY A 323 -34.95 0.86 -0.42
CA GLY A 323 -35.74 0.80 -1.65
C GLY A 323 -35.46 1.94 -2.63
N CYS A 324 -34.72 2.98 -2.23
CA CYS A 324 -34.37 4.12 -3.07
C CYS A 324 -33.04 3.96 -3.83
N LEU A 325 -32.31 2.86 -3.61
CA LEU A 325 -31.01 2.58 -4.21
C LEU A 325 -31.14 2.12 -5.67
N ALA A 326 -31.66 2.99 -6.54
CA ALA A 326 -32.13 2.66 -7.89
C ALA A 326 -31.08 2.02 -8.81
N LYS A 327 -29.78 2.26 -8.56
CA LYS A 327 -28.68 1.69 -9.35
C LYS A 327 -28.01 0.47 -8.71
N MET A 328 -28.48 0.03 -7.55
CA MET A 328 -27.87 -1.05 -6.80
C MET A 328 -27.96 -2.38 -7.54
N GLU A 329 -26.82 -3.05 -7.70
CA GLU A 329 -26.68 -4.35 -8.35
C GLU A 329 -26.37 -5.43 -7.33
N LEU A 330 -25.53 -5.14 -6.33
CA LEU A 330 -25.11 -6.08 -5.31
C LEU A 330 -25.19 -5.48 -3.90
N LEU A 331 -25.96 -6.15 -3.04
CA LEU A 331 -26.05 -5.87 -1.62
C LEU A 331 -25.63 -7.09 -0.82
N ASN A 332 -24.64 -6.93 0.05
CA ASN A 332 -24.19 -8.01 0.91
C ASN A 332 -24.17 -7.58 2.37
N PHE A 333 -25.04 -8.19 3.17
CA PHE A 333 -25.14 -8.00 4.62
C PHE A 333 -24.97 -9.32 5.37
N ALA A 334 -24.37 -10.33 4.73
CA ALA A 334 -24.19 -11.64 5.33
C ALA A 334 -23.39 -11.57 6.65
N ASP A 335 -23.60 -12.54 7.53
CA ASP A 335 -22.80 -12.70 8.75
C ASP A 335 -22.82 -11.43 9.64
N ASN A 336 -24.02 -11.07 10.10
CA ASN A 336 -24.28 -9.93 10.99
C ASN A 336 -25.37 -10.30 12.02
N HIS A 337 -25.82 -9.33 12.81
CA HIS A 337 -26.91 -9.45 13.78
C HIS A 337 -28.16 -8.68 13.34
N LEU A 338 -28.37 -8.50 12.03
CA LEU A 338 -29.56 -7.79 11.51
C LEU A 338 -30.82 -8.64 11.73
N TYR A 339 -31.95 -7.99 11.99
CA TYR A 339 -33.17 -8.69 12.38
C TYR A 339 -34.45 -8.01 11.88
N GLY A 340 -35.59 -8.63 12.19
CA GLY A 340 -36.91 -8.13 11.80
C GLY A 340 -37.35 -8.61 10.42
N ALA A 341 -38.30 -7.90 9.82
CA ALA A 341 -38.79 -8.20 8.48
C ALA A 341 -37.89 -7.59 7.41
N VAL A 342 -37.59 -8.34 6.35
CA VAL A 342 -36.90 -7.77 5.17
C VAL A 342 -37.91 -6.88 4.41
N PRO A 343 -37.62 -5.58 4.20
CA PRO A 343 -38.56 -4.69 3.52
C PRO A 343 -38.73 -5.09 2.05
N GLU A 344 -39.97 -5.33 1.60
CA GLU A 344 -40.24 -5.74 0.21
C GLU A 344 -39.68 -4.76 -0.84
N VAL A 345 -39.60 -3.48 -0.49
CA VAL A 345 -39.07 -2.43 -1.36
C VAL A 345 -37.61 -2.64 -1.77
N ILE A 346 -36.79 -3.30 -0.95
CA ILE A 346 -35.40 -3.63 -1.34
C ILE A 346 -35.35 -4.70 -2.42
N CYS A 347 -36.28 -5.66 -2.38
CA CYS A 347 -36.39 -6.74 -3.35
C CYS A 347 -37.05 -6.28 -4.67
N LYS A 348 -37.60 -5.06 -4.71
CA LYS A 348 -38.14 -4.40 -5.91
C LYS A 348 -37.12 -3.51 -6.64
N LEU A 349 -35.88 -3.43 -6.17
CA LEU A 349 -34.85 -2.60 -6.81
C LEU A 349 -34.61 -3.03 -8.27
N PRO A 350 -34.65 -2.10 -9.23
CA PRO A 350 -34.76 -2.44 -10.66
C PRO A 350 -33.47 -2.98 -11.28
N LYS A 351 -32.34 -2.85 -10.58
CA LYS A 351 -31.02 -3.34 -11.01
C LYS A 351 -30.45 -4.42 -10.12
N LEU A 352 -31.15 -4.82 -9.05
CA LEU A 352 -30.64 -5.76 -8.07
C LEU A 352 -30.45 -7.13 -8.71
N GLN A 353 -29.26 -7.69 -8.54
CA GLN A 353 -28.87 -8.99 -9.09
C GLN A 353 -28.53 -9.98 -7.98
N ASN A 354 -27.91 -9.49 -6.91
CA ASN A 354 -27.56 -10.30 -5.75
C ASN A 354 -27.80 -9.53 -4.46
N LEU A 355 -28.65 -10.08 -3.61
CA LEU A 355 -28.87 -9.66 -2.24
C LEU A 355 -28.54 -10.85 -1.32
N THR A 356 -27.47 -10.75 -0.55
CA THR A 356 -27.14 -11.78 0.44
C THR A 356 -27.42 -11.26 1.84
N LEU A 357 -28.34 -11.93 2.52
CA LEU A 357 -28.77 -11.69 3.91
C LEU A 357 -28.45 -12.90 4.81
N ARG A 358 -27.61 -13.81 4.33
CA ARG A 358 -27.23 -15.05 5.00
C ARG A 358 -26.71 -14.79 6.43
N ASN A 359 -26.94 -15.72 7.35
CA ASN A 359 -26.39 -15.71 8.70
C ASN A 359 -26.73 -14.42 9.47
N ASN A 360 -28.01 -14.12 9.58
CA ASN A 360 -28.59 -13.01 10.35
C ASN A 360 -29.74 -13.53 11.23
N PHE A 361 -30.64 -12.66 11.69
CA PHE A 361 -31.81 -12.99 12.51
C PHE A 361 -33.10 -12.42 11.89
N PHE A 362 -33.21 -12.38 10.56
CA PHE A 362 -34.47 -11.98 9.91
C PHE A 362 -35.58 -12.99 10.21
N THR A 363 -36.81 -12.52 10.36
CA THR A 363 -37.96 -13.36 10.76
C THR A 363 -39.03 -13.47 9.68
N GLN A 364 -39.09 -12.52 8.76
CA GLN A 364 -40.18 -12.42 7.78
C GLN A 364 -39.67 -12.00 6.40
N LEU A 365 -40.30 -12.57 5.38
CA LEU A 365 -40.16 -12.21 3.96
C LEU A 365 -41.54 -12.11 3.33
N GLY A 366 -41.77 -11.07 2.54
CA GLY A 366 -42.94 -10.98 1.68
C GLY A 366 -42.75 -11.70 0.34
N PRO A 367 -43.76 -11.62 -0.54
CA PRO A 367 -43.82 -12.42 -1.77
C PRO A 367 -42.74 -12.06 -2.78
N VAL A 368 -42.35 -10.77 -2.91
CA VAL A 368 -41.33 -10.34 -3.86
C VAL A 368 -39.97 -10.90 -3.47
N CYS A 369 -39.58 -10.74 -2.20
CA CYS A 369 -38.32 -11.29 -1.71
C CYS A 369 -38.28 -12.82 -1.85
N ARG A 370 -39.37 -13.53 -1.53
CA ARG A 370 -39.45 -15.00 -1.74
C ARG A 370 -39.22 -15.40 -3.19
N SER A 371 -39.70 -14.62 -4.16
CA SER A 371 -39.46 -14.88 -5.58
C SER A 371 -37.98 -14.80 -5.98
N LEU A 372 -37.19 -13.95 -5.30
CA LEU A 372 -35.76 -13.80 -5.57
C LEU A 372 -34.93 -15.00 -5.10
N ILE A 373 -35.38 -15.73 -4.08
CA ILE A 373 -34.73 -16.98 -3.62
C ILE A 373 -34.74 -18.02 -4.75
N TRP A 374 -35.89 -18.21 -5.40
CA TRP A 374 -36.02 -19.13 -6.54
C TRP A 374 -35.18 -18.73 -7.75
N LYS A 375 -34.93 -17.43 -7.92
CA LYS A 375 -34.04 -16.90 -8.96
C LYS A 375 -32.56 -16.95 -8.57
N LYS A 376 -32.22 -17.44 -7.37
CA LYS A 376 -30.86 -17.42 -6.78
C LYS A 376 -30.26 -16.01 -6.69
N ALA A 377 -31.13 -14.99 -6.59
CA ALA A 377 -30.75 -13.59 -6.43
C ALA A 377 -30.85 -13.13 -4.96
N LEU A 378 -31.48 -13.93 -4.09
CA LEU A 378 -31.55 -13.70 -2.64
C LEU A 378 -31.09 -14.95 -1.88
N ASP A 379 -30.10 -14.80 -1.01
CA ASP A 379 -29.73 -15.83 -0.02
C ASP A 379 -30.10 -15.36 1.40
N VAL A 380 -30.91 -16.17 2.08
CA VAL A 380 -31.41 -15.96 3.45
C VAL A 380 -31.14 -17.18 4.34
N SER A 381 -30.22 -18.07 3.95
CA SER A 381 -29.77 -19.18 4.80
C SER A 381 -29.23 -18.66 6.14
N GLY A 382 -29.36 -19.44 7.22
CA GLY A 382 -28.92 -19.04 8.56
C GLY A 382 -29.67 -17.86 9.16
N ASN A 383 -30.99 -17.75 8.93
CA ASN A 383 -31.87 -16.76 9.56
C ASN A 383 -32.91 -17.40 10.48
N CYS A 384 -33.89 -16.62 10.95
CA CYS A 384 -34.99 -17.07 11.81
C CYS A 384 -36.34 -17.07 11.06
N ILE A 385 -36.34 -17.38 9.76
CA ILE A 385 -37.53 -17.29 8.91
C ILE A 385 -38.28 -18.61 8.91
N MET A 386 -39.43 -18.65 9.59
CA MET A 386 -40.24 -19.86 9.68
C MET A 386 -40.66 -20.39 8.29
N GLY A 387 -40.54 -21.70 8.12
CA GLY A 387 -40.96 -22.42 6.92
C GLY A 387 -40.00 -22.36 5.73
N LEU A 388 -38.79 -21.81 5.89
CA LEU A 388 -37.71 -21.90 4.90
C LEU A 388 -36.66 -22.95 5.31
N PRO A 389 -35.94 -23.55 4.34
CA PRO A 389 -34.84 -24.46 4.64
C PRO A 389 -33.61 -23.70 5.15
N GLU A 390 -32.67 -24.45 5.74
CA GLU A 390 -31.36 -23.96 6.20
C GLU A 390 -31.44 -22.75 7.14
N GLN A 391 -32.40 -22.75 8.05
CA GLN A 391 -32.58 -21.70 9.06
C GLN A 391 -31.87 -22.07 10.37
N ARG A 392 -31.63 -21.07 11.22
CA ARG A 392 -31.12 -21.25 12.58
C ARG A 392 -32.10 -22.08 13.41
N SER A 393 -31.59 -22.67 14.48
CA SER A 393 -32.42 -23.36 15.45
C SER A 393 -33.36 -22.38 16.16
N GLU A 394 -34.51 -22.88 16.62
CA GLU A 394 -35.45 -22.10 17.41
C GLU A 394 -34.82 -21.56 18.71
N GLU A 395 -33.92 -22.33 19.32
CA GLU A 395 -33.18 -21.93 20.52
C GLU A 395 -32.28 -20.71 20.25
N GLU A 396 -31.46 -20.74 19.19
CA GLU A 396 -30.61 -19.61 18.82
C GLU A 396 -31.43 -18.35 18.53
N CYS A 397 -32.53 -18.49 17.80
CA CYS A 397 -33.42 -17.38 17.48
C CYS A 397 -34.06 -16.79 18.74
N THR A 398 -34.62 -17.63 19.61
CA THR A 398 -35.26 -17.20 20.87
C THR A 398 -34.25 -16.53 21.79
N HIS A 399 -33.04 -17.08 21.90
CA HIS A 399 -31.96 -16.51 22.69
C HIS A 399 -31.56 -15.10 22.21
N PHE A 400 -31.43 -14.92 20.90
CA PHE A 400 -31.13 -13.62 20.31
C PHE A 400 -32.22 -12.58 20.62
N PHE A 401 -33.48 -12.91 20.36
CA PHE A 401 -34.59 -11.96 20.55
C PHE A 401 -34.90 -11.63 22.01
N THR A 402 -34.43 -12.45 22.96
CA THR A 402 -34.51 -12.14 24.40
C THR A 402 -33.57 -11.00 24.80
N ASN A 403 -32.47 -10.81 24.08
CA ASN A 403 -31.38 -9.89 24.45
C ASN A 403 -31.18 -8.74 23.45
N VAL A 404 -32.05 -8.64 22.44
CA VAL A 404 -31.87 -7.69 21.34
C VAL A 404 -32.04 -6.23 21.81
N GLN A 405 -31.12 -5.37 21.38
CA GLN A 405 -31.20 -3.93 21.59
C GLN A 405 -31.79 -3.26 20.35
N ASN A 406 -32.79 -2.40 20.55
CA ASN A 406 -33.42 -1.69 19.46
C ASN A 406 -32.59 -0.49 18.98
N CYS A 407 -32.75 -0.17 17.70
CA CYS A 407 -32.20 1.06 17.14
C CYS A 407 -32.86 2.28 17.76
N HIS A 408 -32.08 3.32 18.06
CA HIS A 408 -32.56 4.54 18.71
C HIS A 408 -33.71 5.26 17.98
N ASP A 409 -33.85 5.06 16.66
CA ASP A 409 -34.85 5.75 15.83
C ASP A 409 -35.61 4.76 14.93
N GLU A 410 -36.48 3.96 15.53
CA GLU A 410 -37.29 2.98 14.80
C GLU A 410 -38.28 3.60 13.81
N LYS A 411 -38.73 4.84 14.06
CA LYS A 411 -39.72 5.52 13.19
C LYS A 411 -39.11 5.81 11.83
N SER A 412 -37.87 6.29 11.81
CA SER A 412 -37.19 6.63 10.57
C SER A 412 -36.80 5.41 9.75
N MET A 413 -36.66 4.23 10.37
CA MET A 413 -36.42 2.96 9.67
C MET A 413 -37.55 2.58 8.69
N LYS A 414 -38.77 3.09 8.86
CA LYS A 414 -39.90 2.83 7.95
C LYS A 414 -40.11 3.93 6.90
N TYR A 415 -39.34 5.00 6.96
CA TYR A 415 -39.46 6.11 6.02
C TYR A 415 -38.83 5.76 4.66
N ILE A 416 -39.54 6.09 3.58
CA ILE A 416 -39.07 5.91 2.19
C ILE A 416 -39.04 7.29 1.53
N PRO A 417 -37.87 7.92 1.36
CA PRO A 417 -37.77 9.27 0.79
C PRO A 417 -38.21 9.33 -0.68
N CYS A 418 -38.25 8.19 -1.38
CA CYS A 418 -38.50 8.10 -2.82
C CYS A 418 -39.83 7.43 -3.18
N MET A 419 -40.87 7.49 -2.32
CA MET A 419 -42.17 6.80 -2.57
C MET A 419 -42.81 7.09 -3.94
N GLY A 420 -42.49 8.22 -4.59
CA GLY A 420 -42.97 8.56 -5.93
C GLY A 420 -42.29 7.80 -7.08
N ASN A 421 -41.26 6.99 -6.83
CA ASN A 421 -40.54 6.26 -7.88
C ASN A 421 -41.41 5.16 -8.50
N TRP A 422 -41.50 5.16 -9.83
CA TRP A 422 -42.37 4.25 -10.60
C TRP A 422 -42.17 2.77 -10.25
N TYR A 423 -40.92 2.32 -10.14
CA TYR A 423 -40.59 0.91 -9.89
C TYR A 423 -41.00 0.40 -8.48
N LEU A 424 -41.27 1.30 -7.52
CA LEU A 424 -41.80 0.89 -6.22
C LEU A 424 -43.29 0.50 -6.30
N ASN A 425 -44.00 1.11 -7.25
CA ASN A 425 -45.43 0.92 -7.52
C ASN A 425 -45.70 -0.14 -8.59
N GLU A 426 -44.68 -0.65 -9.27
CA GLU A 426 -44.84 -1.69 -10.27
C GLU A 426 -45.18 -3.06 -9.68
N ASP A 427 -45.88 -3.85 -10.50
CA ASP A 427 -46.19 -5.25 -10.23
C ASP A 427 -44.88 -6.05 -10.08
N PRO A 428 -44.67 -6.74 -8.95
CA PRO A 428 -43.53 -7.61 -8.72
C PRO A 428 -43.22 -8.61 -9.85
N ALA A 429 -44.22 -8.99 -10.65
CA ALA A 429 -44.06 -9.90 -11.78
C ALA A 429 -43.27 -9.30 -12.97
N ALA A 430 -43.16 -7.96 -13.05
CA ALA A 430 -42.49 -7.24 -14.15
C ALA A 430 -40.96 -7.12 -13.97
N VAL A 431 -40.42 -7.42 -12.79
CA VAL A 431 -38.96 -7.38 -12.52
C VAL A 431 -38.29 -8.65 -13.07
N LEU A 432 -38.25 -8.79 -14.40
CA LEU A 432 -37.69 -10.00 -15.03
C LEU A 432 -36.98 -9.74 -16.37
N ARG A 433 -35.82 -10.42 -16.49
CA ARG A 433 -34.87 -10.53 -17.63
C ARG A 433 -33.79 -9.46 -17.70
N ARG A 434 -32.78 -9.55 -16.83
CA ARG A 434 -31.45 -8.98 -17.10
C ARG A 434 -30.36 -9.99 -16.75
N PRO A 435 -29.31 -10.14 -17.58
CA PRO A 435 -28.20 -11.04 -17.28
C PRO A 435 -27.46 -10.57 -16.02
N ALA A 436 -27.03 -11.52 -15.20
CA ALA A 436 -26.20 -11.23 -14.03
C ALA A 436 -24.82 -10.71 -14.49
N ARG A 437 -24.40 -9.58 -13.92
CA ARG A 437 -23.08 -9.01 -14.06
C ARG A 437 -22.10 -9.84 -13.24
N LYS A 438 -20.93 -10.13 -13.79
CA LYS A 438 -19.90 -10.90 -13.07
C LYS A 438 -19.28 -10.01 -11.98
N THR A 439 -19.09 -10.55 -10.79
CA THR A 439 -18.43 -9.86 -9.66
C THR A 439 -17.02 -9.35 -10.01
N THR A 440 -16.34 -10.01 -10.96
CA THR A 440 -15.03 -9.61 -11.50
C THR A 440 -15.03 -8.27 -12.25
N GLU A 441 -16.20 -7.72 -12.58
CA GLU A 441 -16.34 -6.40 -13.20
C GLU A 441 -16.42 -5.25 -12.19
N MET A 442 -16.48 -5.55 -10.89
CA MET A 442 -16.52 -4.56 -9.82
C MET A 442 -15.09 -4.24 -9.36
N ARG A 443 -14.71 -2.96 -9.39
CA ARG A 443 -13.32 -2.54 -9.15
C ARG A 443 -12.87 -2.83 -7.73
N THR A 444 -13.74 -2.62 -6.76
CA THR A 444 -13.45 -2.81 -5.33
C THR A 444 -13.35 -4.29 -4.95
N TYR A 445 -14.14 -5.18 -5.54
CA TYR A 445 -13.97 -6.63 -5.33
C TYR A 445 -12.72 -7.17 -6.02
N ALA A 446 -12.39 -6.69 -7.23
CA ALA A 446 -11.10 -7.00 -7.85
C ALA A 446 -9.92 -6.53 -6.97
N ALA A 447 -10.12 -5.48 -6.18
CA ALA A 447 -9.15 -4.98 -5.21
C ALA A 447 -9.01 -5.84 -3.93
N LEU A 448 -9.81 -6.89 -3.74
CA LEU A 448 -9.66 -7.85 -2.63
C LEU A 448 -8.76 -9.03 -2.95
N VAL A 449 -8.21 -9.08 -4.16
CA VAL A 449 -7.22 -10.07 -4.58
C VAL A 449 -5.88 -9.34 -4.77
N PRO A 450 -4.78 -9.81 -4.16
CA PRO A 450 -3.46 -9.29 -4.48
C PRO A 450 -3.13 -9.70 -5.92
N HIS A 451 -2.68 -8.74 -6.73
CA HIS A 451 -2.27 -8.96 -8.12
C HIS A 451 -0.76 -9.05 -8.24
#